data_AF-A0A436ZUX7-F1
#
_entry.id   AF-A0A436ZUX7-F1
#
_cell.length_a   1.000
_cell.length_b   1.000
_cell.length_c   1.000
_cell.angle_alpha   90.00
_cell.angle_beta   90.00
_cell.angle_gamma   90.00
#
_symmetry.space_group_name_H-M   'P 1'
#
loop_
_entity.id
_entity.type
_entity.pdbx_description
1 polymer ?
#
loop_
_entity_poly.entity_id
_entity_poly.type
_entity_poly.pdbx_seq_one_letter_code
_entity_poly.pdbx_strand_id
1 'polypeptide(L)'
;MDISEKKDPKSILPVDDSFTPPRILILCPDKTLAPMAAAEPWYIFKEAGCVIEFATENGDVPKADQRMLERSAFRDIMGATLDNIETFYTMAGSDEYLNPRAWSDASFSLLPYDAIYLTTGFDTRMRQFVESESLHKLLAAYFPLTKRRRTVQRAQTLSDKLKRRSAVIQDDGCMPKTISEKHEDELIHLEGPRKVVGAMGKGVLALSMSMVVDNLTPEERKSAEEECAVRVGAYQEKKKRDAEEAQRMKLHRRSSSLARMTKALPLQRSATTGSLFKSSRKEKDNRPTPPTLRSVIHDVETTTTPSWMENLGTTVSAMSGFKNMFKTYTKSTQEQVVSALGSPTLYHAGPPNKKPFTHSASTHHYVSARYPPESTLAALHVLEEISIARVEWGKSRV
;
A
#
# COMPACT_ATOMS: atom_id res chain seq x y z
N MET A 1 -0.21 -23.47 -6.99
CA MET A 1 -1.44 -24.02 -6.40
C MET A 1 -2.52 -23.93 -7.44
N ASP A 2 -3.15 -25.06 -7.70
CA ASP A 2 -4.25 -25.17 -8.64
C ASP A 2 -5.48 -24.47 -8.04
N ILE A 3 -6.21 -23.70 -8.84
CA ILE A 3 -7.36 -22.87 -8.38
C ILE A 3 -8.63 -23.75 -8.27
N SER A 4 -8.49 -25.07 -8.44
CA SER A 4 -9.58 -26.05 -8.49
C SER A 4 -10.05 -26.53 -7.10
N GLU A 5 -9.27 -26.37 -6.04
CA GLU A 5 -9.74 -26.55 -4.65
C GLU A 5 -10.08 -25.18 -4.05
N LYS A 6 -11.27 -24.66 -4.36
CA LYS A 6 -11.83 -23.53 -3.60
C LYS A 6 -12.11 -24.02 -2.18
N LYS A 7 -11.15 -23.80 -1.29
CA LYS A 7 -11.34 -23.97 0.16
C LYS A 7 -12.55 -23.13 0.56
N ASP A 8 -13.58 -23.78 1.12
CA ASP A 8 -14.81 -23.11 1.56
C ASP A 8 -14.45 -22.00 2.57
N PRO A 9 -14.78 -20.72 2.33
CA PRO A 9 -14.47 -19.63 3.26
C PRO A 9 -14.93 -19.91 4.69
N LYS A 10 -16.05 -20.62 4.87
CA LYS A 10 -16.59 -21.01 6.18
C LYS A 10 -15.69 -21.99 6.92
N SER A 11 -14.89 -22.76 6.20
CA SER A 11 -13.96 -23.74 6.79
C SER A 11 -12.66 -23.10 7.30
N ILE A 12 -12.41 -21.82 6.99
CA ILE A 12 -11.16 -21.12 7.36
C ILE A 12 -11.20 -20.61 8.80
N LEU A 13 -12.36 -20.14 9.25
CA LEU A 13 -12.59 -19.69 10.61
C LEU A 13 -13.24 -20.81 11.43
N PRO A 14 -12.85 -20.99 12.70
CA PRO A 14 -13.46 -22.00 13.57
C PRO A 14 -14.94 -21.67 13.84
N VAL A 15 -15.79 -22.70 13.86
CA VAL A 15 -17.26 -22.62 14.02
C VAL A 15 -17.68 -22.74 15.50
N ASP A 16 -16.82 -22.39 16.45
CA ASP A 16 -17.14 -22.51 17.87
C ASP A 16 -17.93 -21.29 18.40
N ASP A 17 -18.95 -21.51 19.22
CA ASP A 17 -19.84 -20.49 19.80
C ASP A 17 -19.09 -19.51 20.74
N SER A 18 -17.85 -19.83 21.10
CA SER A 18 -16.93 -18.92 21.82
C SER A 18 -16.30 -17.84 20.92
N PHE A 19 -16.45 -17.95 19.59
CA PHE A 19 -15.78 -17.09 18.61
C PHE A 19 -16.62 -15.87 18.23
N THR A 20 -16.29 -14.70 18.77
CA THR A 20 -16.88 -13.43 18.31
C THR A 20 -16.50 -13.19 16.84
N PRO A 21 -17.46 -12.99 15.91
CA PRO A 21 -17.18 -12.78 14.49
C PRO A 21 -16.11 -11.71 14.23
N PRO A 22 -15.11 -11.94 13.35
CA PRO A 22 -14.12 -10.93 13.03
C PRO A 22 -14.73 -9.68 12.44
N ARG A 23 -14.32 -8.51 12.95
CA ARG A 23 -14.70 -7.22 12.40
C ARG A 23 -13.67 -6.78 11.36
N ILE A 24 -14.09 -6.59 10.12
CA ILE A 24 -13.22 -6.22 9.00
C ILE A 24 -13.68 -4.88 8.43
N LEU A 25 -12.75 -3.92 8.32
CA LEU A 25 -13.00 -2.65 7.63
C LEU A 25 -12.41 -2.68 6.21
N ILE A 26 -13.24 -2.47 5.20
CA ILE A 26 -12.79 -2.30 3.80
C ILE A 26 -12.64 -0.80 3.51
N LEU A 27 -11.41 -0.36 3.25
CA LEU A 27 -11.05 1.03 2.96
C LEU A 27 -11.07 1.26 1.44
N CYS A 28 -11.94 2.18 1.00
CA CYS A 28 -12.19 2.44 -0.42
C CYS A 28 -11.81 3.86 -0.85
N PRO A 29 -11.22 4.04 -2.05
CA PRO A 29 -11.11 5.37 -2.66
C PRO A 29 -12.49 5.88 -3.06
N ASP A 30 -12.72 7.18 -2.95
CA ASP A 30 -14.06 7.76 -3.12
C ASP A 30 -14.59 7.66 -4.57
N LYS A 31 -13.70 7.72 -5.58
CA LYS A 31 -14.11 8.03 -6.98
C LYS A 31 -13.54 7.13 -8.07
N THR A 32 -12.80 6.08 -7.71
CA THR A 32 -12.06 5.26 -8.69
C THR A 32 -11.89 3.81 -8.23
N LEU A 33 -12.80 3.33 -7.39
CA LEU A 33 -12.73 1.99 -6.84
C LEU A 33 -12.77 0.95 -7.97
N ALA A 34 -11.79 0.04 -8.01
CA ALA A 34 -11.88 -1.13 -8.87
C ALA A 34 -12.95 -2.08 -8.31
N PRO A 35 -14.03 -2.43 -9.05
CA PRO A 35 -15.16 -3.19 -8.50
C PRO A 35 -14.75 -4.49 -7.79
N MET A 36 -13.93 -5.31 -8.45
CA MET A 36 -13.46 -6.60 -7.91
C MET A 36 -12.65 -6.44 -6.62
N ALA A 37 -11.93 -5.32 -6.45
CA ALA A 37 -11.07 -5.09 -5.30
C ALA A 37 -11.84 -4.87 -4.00
N ALA A 38 -13.14 -4.57 -4.08
CA ALA A 38 -14.05 -4.50 -2.92
C ALA A 38 -15.05 -5.66 -2.91
N ALA A 39 -15.63 -6.00 -4.07
CA ALA A 39 -16.70 -6.99 -4.18
C ALA A 39 -16.25 -8.41 -3.81
N GLU A 40 -15.10 -8.85 -4.31
CA GLU A 40 -14.60 -10.19 -4.03
C GLU A 40 -14.20 -10.36 -2.55
N PRO A 41 -13.45 -9.44 -1.92
CA PRO A 41 -13.19 -9.54 -0.49
C PRO A 41 -14.45 -9.45 0.36
N TRP A 42 -15.38 -8.55 0.04
CA TRP A 42 -16.67 -8.47 0.73
C TRP A 42 -17.41 -9.81 0.71
N TYR A 43 -17.55 -10.42 -0.46
CA TYR A 43 -18.24 -11.70 -0.61
C TYR A 43 -17.56 -12.81 0.21
N ILE A 44 -16.23 -12.95 0.08
CA ILE A 44 -15.46 -13.97 0.78
C ILE A 44 -15.50 -13.78 2.31
N PHE A 45 -15.37 -12.55 2.79
CA PHE A 45 -15.46 -12.25 4.22
C PHE A 45 -16.87 -12.48 4.77
N LYS A 46 -17.91 -12.15 4.00
CA LYS A 46 -19.31 -12.32 4.41
C LYS A 46 -19.68 -13.79 4.46
N GLU A 47 -19.25 -14.57 3.47
CA GLU A 47 -19.39 -16.03 3.48
C GLU A 47 -18.67 -16.67 4.66
N ALA A 48 -17.51 -16.14 5.07
CA ALA A 48 -16.79 -16.59 6.27
C ALA A 48 -17.45 -16.16 7.60
N GLY A 49 -18.56 -15.41 7.57
CA GLY A 49 -19.27 -14.95 8.77
C GLY A 49 -18.65 -13.74 9.45
N CYS A 50 -17.76 -13.00 8.78
CA CYS A 50 -17.19 -11.76 9.33
C CYS A 50 -18.22 -10.63 9.34
N VAL A 51 -18.09 -9.71 10.30
CA VAL A 51 -18.80 -8.43 10.30
C VAL A 51 -17.99 -7.45 9.46
N ILE A 52 -18.60 -6.87 8.44
CA ILE A 52 -17.92 -6.02 7.47
C ILE A 52 -18.46 -4.60 7.60
N GLU A 53 -17.57 -3.62 7.61
CA GLU A 53 -17.92 -2.21 7.39
C GLU A 53 -17.06 -1.66 6.26
N PHE A 54 -17.58 -0.63 5.57
CA PHE A 54 -16.80 0.14 4.61
C PHE A 54 -16.40 1.49 5.21
N ALA A 55 -15.30 2.05 4.74
CA ALA A 55 -14.97 3.45 4.99
C ALA A 55 -14.47 4.14 3.72
N THR A 56 -14.84 5.41 3.61
CA THR A 56 -14.37 6.40 2.63
C THR A 56 -13.92 7.65 3.39
N GLU A 57 -13.39 8.67 2.70
CA GLU A 57 -12.84 9.83 3.41
C GLU A 57 -13.90 10.51 4.26
N ASN A 58 -15.02 10.86 3.65
CA ASN A 58 -16.09 11.60 4.30
C ASN A 58 -17.32 10.73 4.60
N GLY A 59 -17.24 9.41 4.46
CA GLY A 59 -18.38 8.50 4.64
C GLY A 59 -19.39 8.54 3.49
N ASP A 60 -18.97 9.02 2.31
CA ASP A 60 -19.75 8.92 1.07
C ASP A 60 -19.65 7.50 0.47
N VAL A 61 -20.71 7.02 -0.18
CA VAL A 61 -20.68 5.75 -0.92
C VAL A 61 -19.58 5.79 -2.01
N PRO A 62 -18.61 4.87 -2.00
CA PRO A 62 -17.50 4.90 -2.96
C PRO A 62 -18.01 4.66 -4.38
N LYS A 63 -17.47 5.40 -5.34
CA LYS A 63 -17.82 5.24 -6.75
C LYS A 63 -16.84 4.30 -7.44
N ALA A 64 -17.39 3.21 -7.95
CA ALA A 64 -16.68 2.29 -8.81
C ALA A 64 -16.22 2.95 -10.12
N ASP A 65 -15.14 2.43 -10.69
CA ASP A 65 -14.72 2.78 -12.05
C ASP A 65 -15.75 2.25 -13.05
N GLN A 66 -16.56 3.15 -13.58
CA GLN A 66 -17.67 2.83 -14.48
C GLN A 66 -17.23 2.04 -15.71
N ARG A 67 -15.99 2.22 -16.18
CA ARG A 67 -15.43 1.49 -17.33
C ARG A 67 -15.34 -0.02 -17.06
N MET A 68 -15.25 -0.43 -15.80
CA MET A 68 -15.24 -1.83 -15.38
C MET A 68 -16.64 -2.44 -15.30
N LEU A 69 -17.67 -1.63 -15.13
CA LEU A 69 -19.07 -2.08 -14.99
C LEU A 69 -19.77 -2.15 -16.35
N GLU A 70 -19.40 -1.26 -17.27
CA GLU A 70 -19.91 -1.25 -18.64
C GLU A 70 -19.26 -2.32 -19.51
N ARG A 71 -19.94 -2.76 -20.58
CA ARG A 71 -19.34 -3.61 -21.61
C ARG A 71 -18.28 -2.80 -22.35
N SER A 72 -17.02 -2.94 -21.94
CA SER A 72 -15.89 -2.23 -22.51
C SER A 72 -14.71 -3.16 -22.79
N ALA A 73 -13.90 -2.84 -23.80
CA ALA A 73 -12.64 -3.54 -24.05
C ALA A 73 -11.70 -3.48 -22.84
N PHE A 74 -11.81 -2.42 -22.02
CA PHE A 74 -11.05 -2.28 -20.79
C PHE A 74 -11.42 -3.35 -19.76
N ARG A 75 -12.72 -3.60 -19.56
CA ARG A 75 -13.21 -4.66 -18.68
C ARG A 75 -12.70 -6.04 -19.12
N ASP A 76 -12.80 -6.34 -20.42
CA ASP A 76 -12.39 -7.63 -20.96
C ASP A 76 -10.86 -7.85 -20.81
N ILE A 77 -10.05 -6.80 -20.98
CA ILE A 77 -8.59 -6.84 -20.72
C ILE A 77 -8.29 -7.10 -19.25
N MET A 78 -9.07 -6.49 -18.35
CA MET A 78 -8.93 -6.66 -16.90
C MET A 78 -9.47 -8.00 -16.39
N GLY A 79 -10.13 -8.78 -17.24
CA GLY A 79 -10.62 -10.12 -16.90
C GLY A 79 -11.81 -10.14 -15.94
N ALA A 80 -12.56 -9.04 -15.87
CA ALA A 80 -13.78 -8.99 -15.06
C ALA A 80 -14.93 -9.73 -15.79
N THR A 81 -15.42 -10.80 -15.17
CA THR A 81 -16.53 -11.62 -15.66
C THR A 81 -17.87 -10.97 -15.34
N LEU A 82 -18.96 -11.55 -15.86
CA LEU A 82 -20.31 -11.15 -15.46
C LEU A 82 -20.57 -11.44 -13.98
N ASP A 83 -20.10 -12.58 -13.48
CA ASP A 83 -20.17 -12.93 -12.06
C ASP A 83 -19.50 -11.85 -11.19
N ASN A 84 -18.35 -11.31 -11.61
CA ASN A 84 -17.70 -10.22 -10.86
C ASN A 84 -18.56 -8.95 -10.81
N ILE A 85 -19.29 -8.66 -11.89
CA ILE A 85 -20.21 -7.51 -11.95
C ILE A 85 -21.43 -7.76 -11.06
N GLU A 86 -22.00 -8.96 -11.09
CA GLU A 86 -23.12 -9.35 -10.24
C GLU A 86 -22.76 -9.31 -8.76
N THR A 87 -21.59 -9.84 -8.38
CA THR A 87 -21.05 -9.74 -7.02
C THR A 87 -20.88 -8.28 -6.61
N PHE A 88 -20.40 -7.42 -7.52
CA PHE A 88 -20.30 -5.98 -7.25
C PHE A 88 -21.66 -5.33 -6.99
N TYR A 89 -22.68 -5.59 -7.82
CA TYR A 89 -24.00 -5.00 -7.61
C TYR A 89 -24.69 -5.54 -6.36
N THR A 90 -24.47 -6.82 -6.03
CA THR A 90 -24.92 -7.42 -4.78
C THR A 90 -24.30 -6.71 -3.57
N MET A 91 -22.98 -6.51 -3.58
CA MET A 91 -22.29 -5.71 -2.56
C MET A 91 -22.80 -4.27 -2.55
N ALA A 92 -22.96 -3.64 -3.70
CA ALA A 92 -23.34 -2.23 -3.81
C ALA A 92 -24.77 -1.95 -3.30
N GLY A 93 -25.64 -2.96 -3.30
CA GLY A 93 -26.98 -2.91 -2.70
C GLY A 93 -27.03 -3.29 -1.22
N SER A 94 -25.89 -3.60 -0.60
CA SER A 94 -25.83 -4.01 0.81
C SER A 94 -25.79 -2.81 1.76
N ASP A 95 -26.36 -2.95 2.96
CA ASP A 95 -26.38 -1.89 3.97
C ASP A 95 -24.97 -1.44 4.36
N GLU A 96 -24.01 -2.38 4.40
CA GLU A 96 -22.62 -2.11 4.75
C GLU A 96 -21.97 -1.15 3.73
N TYR A 97 -22.27 -1.32 2.44
CA TYR A 97 -21.72 -0.48 1.37
C TYR A 97 -22.41 0.87 1.25
N LEU A 98 -23.71 0.92 1.54
CA LEU A 98 -24.52 2.14 1.48
C LEU A 98 -24.29 3.08 2.66
N ASN A 99 -23.72 2.58 3.76
CA ASN A 99 -23.46 3.36 4.99
C ASN A 99 -21.98 3.32 5.41
N PRO A 100 -21.04 3.79 4.56
CA PRO A 100 -19.63 3.76 4.92
C PRO A 100 -19.31 4.77 6.02
N ARG A 101 -18.32 4.42 6.84
CA ARG A 101 -17.78 5.29 7.89
C ARG A 101 -16.85 6.34 7.28
N ALA A 102 -16.71 7.49 7.93
CA ALA A 102 -15.80 8.56 7.53
C ALA A 102 -14.48 8.45 8.28
N TRP A 103 -13.38 8.11 7.60
CA TRP A 103 -12.06 8.07 8.28
C TRP A 103 -11.50 9.47 8.56
N SER A 104 -12.05 10.52 7.96
CA SER A 104 -11.68 11.91 8.26
C SER A 104 -12.29 12.42 9.57
N ASP A 105 -13.28 11.72 10.14
CA ASP A 105 -13.86 12.08 11.43
C ASP A 105 -12.81 11.91 12.54
N ALA A 106 -12.66 12.93 13.39
CA ALA A 106 -11.69 12.94 14.47
C ALA A 106 -11.91 11.82 15.52
N SER A 107 -13.14 11.32 15.62
CA SER A 107 -13.51 10.19 16.50
C SER A 107 -13.27 8.82 15.86
N PHE A 108 -12.95 8.78 14.56
CA PHE A 108 -12.76 7.52 13.85
C PHE A 108 -11.47 6.81 14.30
N SER A 109 -11.56 5.49 14.46
CA SER A 109 -10.44 4.65 14.85
C SER A 109 -10.47 3.31 14.12
N LEU A 110 -9.28 2.81 13.76
CA LEU A 110 -9.12 1.47 13.20
C LEU A 110 -9.05 0.38 14.29
N LEU A 111 -8.80 0.75 15.54
CA LEU A 111 -8.59 -0.20 16.64
C LEU A 111 -9.76 -1.17 16.92
N PRO A 112 -11.05 -0.82 16.70
CA PRO A 112 -12.16 -1.76 16.87
C PRO A 112 -12.22 -2.90 15.85
N TYR A 113 -11.44 -2.84 14.77
CA TYR A 113 -11.43 -3.87 13.73
C TYR A 113 -10.31 -4.87 13.98
N ASP A 114 -10.57 -6.16 13.73
CA ASP A 114 -9.56 -7.22 13.76
C ASP A 114 -8.68 -7.16 12.51
N ALA A 115 -9.27 -6.77 11.38
CA ALA A 115 -8.58 -6.60 10.12
C ALA A 115 -9.01 -5.34 9.37
N ILE A 116 -8.09 -4.77 8.60
CA ILE A 116 -8.40 -3.76 7.60
C ILE A 116 -7.98 -4.24 6.21
N TYR A 117 -8.71 -3.84 5.18
CA TYR A 117 -8.42 -4.19 3.79
C TYR A 117 -8.39 -2.95 2.90
N LEU A 118 -7.20 -2.56 2.42
CA LEU A 118 -7.02 -1.42 1.53
C LEU A 118 -7.22 -1.86 0.07
N THR A 119 -8.29 -1.36 -0.52
CA THR A 119 -8.64 -1.62 -1.92
C THR A 119 -7.76 -0.82 -2.89
N THR A 120 -8.01 -0.96 -4.19
CA THR A 120 -7.26 -0.26 -5.24
C THR A 120 -8.20 0.36 -6.28
N GLY A 121 -7.62 1.26 -7.07
CA GLY A 121 -8.19 1.82 -8.30
C GLY A 121 -7.13 1.91 -9.39
N PHE A 122 -7.46 2.56 -10.51
CA PHE A 122 -6.59 2.56 -11.69
C PHE A 122 -5.85 3.87 -11.90
N ASP A 123 -6.54 5.00 -11.76
CA ASP A 123 -6.05 6.28 -12.29
C ASP A 123 -5.57 7.27 -11.22
N THR A 124 -5.32 8.51 -11.65
CA THR A 124 -4.84 9.61 -10.81
C THR A 124 -5.80 9.98 -9.68
N ARG A 125 -7.07 9.59 -9.74
CA ARG A 125 -8.03 9.84 -8.64
C ARG A 125 -7.68 9.03 -7.38
N MET A 126 -6.83 7.99 -7.50
CA MET A 126 -6.28 7.28 -6.33
C MET A 126 -5.44 8.17 -5.41
N ARG A 127 -4.97 9.33 -5.89
CA ARG A 127 -4.21 10.27 -5.05
C ARG A 127 -4.96 10.71 -3.81
N GLN A 128 -6.29 10.84 -3.89
CA GLN A 128 -7.10 11.19 -2.72
C GLN A 128 -6.94 10.15 -1.60
N PHE A 129 -7.03 8.87 -1.93
CA PHE A 129 -6.83 7.77 -0.99
C PHE A 129 -5.37 7.65 -0.52
N VAL A 130 -4.41 7.78 -1.45
CA VAL A 130 -2.98 7.57 -1.20
C VAL A 130 -2.32 8.72 -0.43
N GLU A 131 -2.77 9.97 -0.63
CA GLU A 131 -2.21 11.19 0.01
C GLU A 131 -3.01 11.61 1.26
N SER A 132 -3.99 10.83 1.71
CA SER A 132 -4.85 11.18 2.84
C SER A 132 -4.08 11.19 4.16
N GLU A 133 -3.91 12.39 4.74
CA GLU A 133 -3.18 12.57 6.00
C GLU A 133 -3.90 11.92 7.19
N SER A 134 -5.22 12.02 7.25
CA SER A 134 -6.02 11.37 8.30
C SER A 134 -5.88 9.85 8.23
N LEU A 135 -5.91 9.29 7.02
CA LEU A 135 -5.69 7.86 6.81
C LEU A 135 -4.26 7.45 7.18
N HIS A 136 -3.24 8.23 6.83
CA HIS A 136 -1.85 7.94 7.21
C HIS A 136 -1.66 7.86 8.73
N LYS A 137 -2.27 8.77 9.49
CA LYS A 137 -2.23 8.74 10.97
C LYS A 137 -2.85 7.46 11.53
N LEU A 138 -3.99 7.06 10.98
CA LEU A 138 -4.69 5.83 11.37
C LEU A 138 -3.85 4.58 11.04
N LEU A 139 -3.27 4.52 9.84
CA LEU A 139 -2.42 3.41 9.40
C LEU A 139 -1.13 3.33 10.22
N ALA A 140 -0.51 4.47 10.56
CA ALA A 140 0.67 4.54 11.42
C ALA A 140 0.40 3.99 12.83
N ALA A 141 -0.81 4.19 13.38
CA ALA A 141 -1.21 3.62 14.66
C ALA A 141 -1.56 2.12 14.58
N TYR A 142 -2.17 1.69 13.47
CA TYR A 142 -2.70 0.32 13.33
C TYR A 142 -1.66 -0.70 12.85
N PHE A 143 -0.84 -0.34 11.87
CA PHE A 143 0.07 -1.29 11.22
C PHE A 143 1.09 -1.93 12.17
N PRO A 144 1.70 -1.22 13.15
CA PRO A 144 2.62 -1.84 14.12
C PRO A 144 1.99 -3.00 14.93
N LEU A 145 0.67 -2.96 15.14
CA LEU A 145 -0.08 -3.99 15.85
C LEU A 145 -0.20 -5.32 15.07
N THR A 146 0.22 -5.32 13.81
CA THR A 146 0.25 -6.51 12.95
C THR A 146 1.54 -7.33 13.10
N LYS A 147 2.55 -6.82 13.83
CA LYS A 147 3.84 -7.50 14.02
C LYS A 147 3.62 -8.85 14.70
N ARG A 148 4.20 -9.90 14.10
CA ARG A 148 4.16 -11.27 14.63
C ARG A 148 5.10 -11.41 15.82
N ARG A 149 4.79 -12.33 16.73
CA ARG A 149 5.71 -12.72 17.81
C ARG A 149 6.89 -13.54 17.32
N ARG A 150 6.67 -14.36 16.29
CA ARG A 150 7.71 -15.20 15.67
C ARG A 150 7.73 -14.99 14.17
N THR A 151 8.92 -14.75 13.62
CA THR A 151 9.11 -14.70 12.17
C THR A 151 8.84 -16.08 11.59
N VAL A 152 7.93 -16.15 10.61
CA VAL A 152 7.61 -17.41 9.94
C VAL A 152 8.56 -17.59 8.77
N GLN A 153 9.37 -18.66 8.79
CA GLN A 153 10.15 -19.04 7.62
C GLN A 153 9.20 -19.53 6.53
N ARG A 154 9.13 -18.79 5.41
CA ARG A 154 8.35 -19.22 4.24
C ARG A 154 9.22 -20.02 3.29
N ALA A 155 8.61 -21.03 2.66
CA ALA A 155 9.25 -21.74 1.56
C ALA A 155 9.58 -20.75 0.44
N GLN A 156 10.85 -20.73 0.02
CA GLN A 156 11.34 -19.82 -1.03
C GLN A 156 10.47 -19.93 -2.28
N THR A 157 9.95 -18.80 -2.75
CA THR A 157 9.22 -18.76 -4.01
C THR A 157 10.20 -18.99 -5.18
N LEU A 158 9.67 -19.40 -6.33
CA LEU A 158 10.47 -19.49 -7.57
C LEU A 158 11.12 -18.15 -7.94
N SER A 159 10.49 -17.02 -7.59
CA SER A 159 11.04 -15.67 -7.78
C SER A 159 12.29 -15.45 -6.90
N ASP A 160 12.28 -15.93 -5.66
CA ASP A 160 13.41 -15.84 -4.74
C ASP A 160 14.59 -16.70 -5.22
N LYS A 161 14.31 -17.86 -5.81
CA LYS A 161 15.32 -18.72 -6.45
C LYS A 161 15.92 -18.10 -7.72
N LEU A 162 15.12 -17.38 -8.49
CA LEU A 162 15.56 -16.71 -9.72
C LEU A 162 16.38 -15.44 -9.45
N LYS A 163 16.05 -14.65 -8.42
CA LYS A 163 16.83 -13.46 -8.01
C LYS A 163 18.25 -13.78 -7.55
N ARG A 164 18.49 -14.95 -6.96
CA ARG A 164 19.84 -15.40 -6.57
C ARG A 164 20.80 -15.60 -7.75
N ARG A 165 20.32 -15.68 -9.00
CA ARG A 165 21.20 -15.79 -10.18
C ARG A 165 21.83 -14.46 -10.62
N SER A 166 21.44 -13.33 -10.03
CA SER A 166 21.92 -12.00 -10.45
C SER A 166 22.60 -11.19 -9.33
N ALA A 167 22.82 -11.77 -8.16
CA ALA A 167 23.62 -11.17 -7.10
C ALA A 167 24.48 -12.25 -6.44
N VAL A 168 25.78 -12.22 -6.71
CA VAL A 168 26.78 -12.87 -5.85
C VAL A 168 26.79 -12.07 -4.55
N ILE A 169 26.03 -12.53 -3.57
CA ILE A 169 26.20 -12.10 -2.19
C ILE A 169 27.26 -13.04 -1.62
N GLN A 170 28.41 -12.48 -1.26
CA GLN A 170 29.38 -13.18 -0.43
C GLN A 170 28.68 -13.58 0.87
N ASP A 171 28.71 -14.87 1.16
CA ASP A 171 28.26 -15.47 2.40
C ASP A 171 29.25 -15.11 3.51
N ASP A 172 29.15 -13.88 4.01
CA ASP A 172 29.77 -13.53 5.29
C ASP A 172 28.85 -14.06 6.38
N GLY A 173 29.21 -15.26 6.86
CA GLY A 173 28.55 -15.95 7.96
C GLY A 173 28.48 -15.09 9.21
N CYS A 174 27.40 -14.34 9.36
CA CYS A 174 26.90 -13.81 10.63
C CYS A 174 25.42 -13.47 10.49
N MET A 175 24.57 -14.50 10.39
CA MET A 175 23.14 -14.34 10.67
C MET A 175 22.96 -14.48 12.19
N PRO A 176 22.47 -13.46 12.91
CA PRO A 176 22.16 -13.64 14.32
C PRO A 176 21.02 -14.66 14.43
N LYS A 177 21.36 -15.81 15.04
CA LYS A 177 20.37 -16.65 15.70
C LYS A 177 19.84 -15.85 16.90
N THR A 178 18.54 -16.04 17.16
CA THR A 178 17.84 -15.56 18.36
C THR A 178 17.37 -14.11 18.28
N ILE A 179 16.05 -13.94 18.35
CA ILE A 179 15.38 -12.70 18.77
C ILE A 179 16.02 -12.30 20.11
N SER A 180 16.52 -11.08 20.27
CA SER A 180 16.92 -10.61 21.60
C SER A 180 15.66 -10.55 22.46
N GLU A 181 15.71 -11.17 23.64
CA GLU A 181 14.64 -11.23 24.67
C GLU A 181 14.04 -9.84 25.00
N LYS A 182 14.72 -8.76 24.62
CA LYS A 182 14.37 -7.36 24.93
C LYS A 182 13.09 -6.82 24.25
N HIS A 183 12.60 -7.44 23.18
CA HIS A 183 11.36 -6.99 22.49
C HIS A 183 10.14 -7.89 22.77
N GLU A 184 10.32 -8.94 23.57
CA GLU A 184 9.21 -9.82 23.95
C GLU A 184 8.26 -9.08 24.91
N ASP A 185 8.82 -8.34 25.88
CA ASP A 185 8.07 -7.57 26.89
C ASP A 185 7.21 -6.45 26.29
N GLU A 186 7.70 -5.71 25.30
CA GLU A 186 6.95 -4.63 24.63
C GLU A 186 5.75 -5.15 23.81
N LEU A 187 5.78 -6.43 23.42
CA LEU A 187 4.74 -7.09 22.63
C LEU A 187 3.77 -7.93 23.49
N ILE A 188 4.10 -8.17 24.77
CA ILE A 188 3.26 -8.90 25.73
C ILE A 188 2.11 -8.02 26.26
N HIS A 189 2.30 -6.69 26.33
CA HIS A 189 1.32 -5.77 26.93
C HIS A 189 0.24 -5.20 25.99
N LEU A 190 0.23 -5.56 24.70
CA LEU A 190 -0.85 -5.18 23.79
C LEU A 190 -2.07 -6.08 24.06
N GLU A 191 -2.94 -5.63 24.96
CA GLU A 191 -4.21 -6.29 25.29
C GLU A 191 -5.20 -6.21 24.10
N GLY A 192 -5.14 -7.16 23.16
CA GLY A 192 -6.15 -7.38 22.12
C GLY A 192 -5.68 -8.34 21.00
N PRO A 193 -6.60 -8.99 20.24
CA PRO A 193 -6.22 -9.86 19.14
C PRO A 193 -5.29 -9.12 18.17
N ARG A 194 -4.24 -9.81 17.72
CA ARG A 194 -3.27 -9.26 16.77
C ARG A 194 -4.00 -8.76 15.52
N LYS A 195 -3.61 -7.58 15.05
CA LYS A 195 -4.28 -6.93 13.93
C LYS A 195 -3.82 -7.50 12.61
N VAL A 196 -4.71 -7.54 11.61
CA VAL A 196 -4.39 -8.00 10.26
C VAL A 196 -4.56 -6.85 9.26
N VAL A 197 -3.66 -6.77 8.29
CA VAL A 197 -3.77 -5.81 7.17
C VAL A 197 -3.75 -6.57 5.85
N GLY A 198 -4.76 -6.35 5.02
CA GLY A 198 -4.73 -6.67 3.60
C GLY A 198 -4.56 -5.39 2.78
N ALA A 199 -3.75 -5.42 1.72
CA ALA A 199 -3.67 -4.30 0.79
C ALA A 199 -3.44 -4.78 -0.64
N MET A 200 -4.03 -4.08 -1.60
CA MET A 200 -3.89 -4.41 -3.02
C MET A 200 -3.39 -3.23 -3.83
N GLY A 201 -2.50 -3.49 -4.79
CA GLY A 201 -2.13 -2.53 -5.83
C GLY A 201 -1.75 -1.16 -5.24
N LYS A 202 -2.50 -0.12 -5.61
CA LYS A 202 -2.27 1.26 -5.14
C LYS A 202 -2.71 1.49 -3.69
N GLY A 203 -3.47 0.59 -3.08
CA GLY A 203 -3.69 0.58 -1.64
C GLY A 203 -2.40 0.31 -0.85
N VAL A 204 -1.46 -0.46 -1.40
CA VAL A 204 -0.11 -0.65 -0.81
C VAL A 204 0.68 0.66 -0.83
N LEU A 205 0.42 1.54 -1.80
CA LEU A 205 1.07 2.84 -1.89
C LEU A 205 0.68 3.75 -0.71
N ALA A 206 -0.57 3.67 -0.24
CA ALA A 206 -1.00 4.38 0.97
C ALA A 206 -0.21 3.93 2.22
N LEU A 207 0.05 2.63 2.37
CA LEU A 207 0.94 2.11 3.42
C LEU A 207 2.37 2.64 3.25
N SER A 208 2.91 2.63 2.03
CA SER A 208 4.28 3.11 1.77
C SER A 208 4.50 4.59 2.13
N MET A 209 3.43 5.39 2.12
CA MET A 209 3.46 6.81 2.46
C MET A 209 3.04 7.10 3.91
N SER A 210 2.53 6.11 4.63
CA SER A 210 2.21 6.23 6.06
C SER A 210 3.48 6.05 6.86
N MET A 211 3.81 7.03 7.70
CA MET A 211 5.09 7.06 8.40
C MET A 211 4.93 6.75 9.88
N VAL A 212 5.84 5.94 10.41
CA VAL A 212 6.05 5.69 11.83
C VAL A 212 7.41 6.21 12.25
N VAL A 213 7.54 6.45 13.55
CA VAL A 213 8.81 6.77 14.14
C VAL A 213 9.18 5.69 15.14
N ASP A 214 10.31 5.03 14.90
CA ASP A 214 10.77 3.93 15.73
C ASP A 214 11.26 4.47 17.09
N ASN A 215 10.88 3.78 18.18
CA ASN A 215 11.49 3.88 19.52
C ASN A 215 11.67 5.30 20.05
N LEU A 216 10.58 6.08 20.12
CA LEU A 216 10.67 7.43 20.64
C LEU A 216 10.13 7.61 22.03
N THR A 217 10.96 8.23 22.86
CA THR A 217 10.49 8.92 24.05
C THR A 217 9.46 9.99 23.64
N PRO A 218 8.53 10.40 24.53
CA PRO A 218 7.49 11.37 24.18
C PRO A 218 8.00 12.69 23.58
N GLU A 219 9.19 13.12 23.96
CA GLU A 219 9.84 14.35 23.47
C GLU A 219 10.36 14.19 22.04
N GLU A 220 10.97 13.05 21.75
CA GLU A 220 11.41 12.74 20.40
C GLU A 220 10.21 12.53 19.48
N ARG A 221 9.13 11.90 19.97
CA ARG A 221 7.89 11.70 19.21
C ARG A 221 7.32 13.03 18.77
N LYS A 222 7.29 14.01 19.66
CA LYS A 222 6.90 15.39 19.35
C LYS A 222 7.81 16.03 18.30
N SER A 223 9.13 15.88 18.43
CA SER A 223 10.10 16.41 17.46
C SER A 223 9.96 15.76 16.07
N ALA A 224 9.65 14.46 16.00
CA ALA A 224 9.48 13.74 14.74
C ALA A 224 8.10 14.00 14.10
N GLU A 225 7.06 14.19 14.92
CA GLU A 225 5.76 14.69 14.47
C GLU A 225 5.88 16.11 13.88
N GLU A 226 6.69 16.98 14.51
CA GLU A 226 7.03 18.30 13.99
C GLU A 226 7.83 18.23 12.67
N GLU A 227 8.83 17.34 12.56
CA GLU A 227 9.58 17.14 11.32
C GLU A 227 8.70 16.56 10.19
N CYS A 228 7.81 15.62 10.53
CA CYS A 228 6.82 15.08 9.60
C CYS A 228 5.88 16.18 9.11
N ALA A 229 5.37 17.04 10.00
CA ALA A 229 4.55 18.19 9.64
C ALA A 229 5.30 19.18 8.73
N VAL A 230 6.60 19.42 8.99
CA VAL A 230 7.45 20.26 8.13
C VAL A 230 7.60 19.65 6.72
N ARG A 231 7.82 18.33 6.62
CA ARG A 231 7.95 17.65 5.32
C ARG A 231 6.64 17.60 4.54
N VAL A 232 5.51 17.34 5.21
CA VAL A 232 4.18 17.44 4.62
C VAL A 232 3.92 18.87 4.14
N GLY A 233 4.24 19.88 4.95
CA GLY A 233 4.16 21.28 4.56
C GLY A 233 5.02 21.61 3.33
N ALA A 234 6.28 21.16 3.30
CA ALA A 234 7.18 21.33 2.17
C ALA A 234 6.67 20.65 0.88
N TYR A 235 6.04 19.49 1.02
CA TYR A 235 5.39 18.79 -0.09
C TYR A 235 4.18 19.59 -0.63
N GLN A 236 3.35 20.14 0.25
CA GLN A 236 2.21 20.99 -0.15
C GLN A 236 2.66 22.30 -0.80
N GLU A 237 3.69 22.95 -0.25
CA GLU A 237 4.35 24.13 -0.83
C GLU A 237 4.91 23.85 -2.23
N LYS A 238 5.53 22.68 -2.42
CA LYS A 238 6.00 22.24 -3.73
C LYS A 238 4.84 22.00 -4.69
N LYS A 239 3.79 21.31 -4.25
CA LYS A 239 2.56 21.07 -5.03
C LYS A 239 1.89 22.38 -5.45
N LYS A 240 1.90 23.40 -4.57
CA LYS A 240 1.40 24.75 -4.87
C LYS A 240 2.27 25.46 -5.91
N ARG A 241 3.59 25.43 -5.76
CA ARG A 241 4.52 25.98 -6.77
C ARG A 241 4.38 25.32 -8.13
N ASP A 242 4.29 23.98 -8.17
CA ASP A 242 4.10 23.23 -9.41
C ASP A 242 2.75 23.58 -10.06
N ALA A 243 1.70 23.82 -9.27
CA ALA A 243 0.39 24.25 -9.76
C ALA A 243 0.41 25.71 -10.29
N GLU A 244 1.08 26.62 -9.59
CA GLU A 244 1.27 28.01 -10.02
C GLU A 244 2.13 28.10 -11.29
N GLU A 245 3.17 27.28 -11.40
CA GLU A 245 3.99 27.19 -12.61
C GLU A 245 3.20 26.61 -13.78
N ALA A 246 2.40 25.56 -13.55
CA ALA A 246 1.49 25.03 -14.57
C ALA A 246 0.45 26.07 -15.01
N GLN A 247 -0.03 26.92 -14.10
CA GLN A 247 -0.95 28.00 -14.40
C GLN A 247 -0.27 29.14 -15.17
N ARG A 248 0.97 29.51 -14.80
CA ARG A 248 1.81 30.44 -15.56
C ARG A 248 2.10 29.93 -16.97
N MET A 249 2.45 28.65 -17.13
CA MET A 249 2.65 28.06 -18.46
C MET A 249 1.36 28.05 -19.30
N LYS A 250 0.19 27.84 -18.68
CA LYS A 250 -1.11 27.98 -19.37
C LYS A 250 -1.41 29.43 -19.78
N LEU A 251 -1.07 30.41 -18.94
CA LEU A 251 -1.17 31.83 -19.26
C LEU A 251 -0.20 32.23 -20.37
N HIS A 252 1.03 31.71 -20.33
CA HIS A 252 2.05 31.98 -21.33
C HIS A 252 1.72 31.33 -22.68
N ARG A 253 1.07 30.16 -22.69
CA ARG A 253 0.45 29.56 -23.88
C ARG A 253 -0.71 30.38 -24.45
N ARG A 254 -1.41 31.17 -23.62
CA ARG A 254 -2.44 32.12 -24.06
C ARG A 254 -1.86 33.45 -24.55
N SER A 255 -0.69 33.86 -24.05
CA SER A 255 0.00 35.09 -24.48
C SER A 255 0.93 34.89 -25.68
N SER A 256 1.37 33.66 -25.95
CA SER A 256 2.27 33.33 -27.08
C SER A 256 1.59 33.30 -28.45
N SER A 257 0.28 33.59 -28.53
CA SER A 257 -0.41 33.94 -29.77
C SER A 257 -0.16 35.40 -30.22
N LEU A 258 0.49 36.24 -29.41
CA LEU A 258 0.61 37.69 -29.67
C LEU A 258 2.04 38.25 -29.70
N ALA A 259 3.09 37.44 -29.62
CA ALA A 259 4.46 37.94 -29.71
C ALA A 259 5.39 37.00 -30.47
N ARG A 260 5.28 37.01 -31.81
CA ARG A 260 6.42 36.74 -32.69
C ARG A 260 6.88 38.08 -33.27
N MET A 261 7.97 38.64 -32.75
CA MET A 261 8.92 39.39 -33.56
C MET A 261 10.18 39.76 -32.77
N THR A 262 11.34 39.49 -33.40
CA THR A 262 12.71 39.94 -33.07
C THR A 262 13.33 39.26 -31.82
N LYS A 263 14.60 38.82 -31.78
CA LYS A 263 15.84 39.17 -32.49
C LYS A 263 16.87 38.04 -32.32
N ALA A 264 17.92 38.04 -33.15
CA ALA A 264 19.01 37.05 -33.22
C ALA A 264 20.19 37.29 -32.23
N LEU A 265 20.81 36.16 -31.81
CA LEU A 265 22.22 35.79 -31.44
C LEU A 265 23.28 36.90 -31.18
N PRO A 266 24.32 36.67 -30.31
CA PRO A 266 25.33 35.62 -30.54
C PRO A 266 26.07 34.98 -29.33
N LEU A 267 26.93 34.00 -29.68
CA LEU A 267 27.86 33.19 -28.88
C LEU A 267 28.95 33.98 -28.13
N GLN A 268 29.37 33.47 -26.96
CA GLN A 268 30.72 33.67 -26.40
C GLN A 268 31.27 32.40 -25.72
N ARG A 269 32.60 32.27 -25.76
CA ARG A 269 33.46 31.16 -25.30
C ARG A 269 34.36 31.60 -24.13
N SER A 270 34.83 30.61 -23.36
CA SER A 270 36.04 30.58 -22.49
C SER A 270 35.91 31.30 -21.12
N ALA A 271 36.56 30.96 -20.00
CA ALA A 271 37.68 30.05 -19.70
C ALA A 271 37.66 29.59 -18.21
N THR A 272 38.54 28.64 -17.93
CA THR A 272 38.96 27.93 -16.71
C THR A 272 39.27 28.77 -15.45
N THR A 273 39.12 28.17 -14.26
CA THR A 273 40.18 28.03 -13.23
C THR A 273 39.72 27.13 -12.07
N GLY A 274 40.60 26.23 -11.63
CA GLY A 274 40.34 25.26 -10.56
C GLY A 274 40.67 25.80 -9.16
N SER A 275 40.10 25.16 -8.14
CA SER A 275 40.62 25.21 -6.78
C SER A 275 40.33 23.91 -6.01
N LEU A 276 41.44 23.26 -5.68
CA LEU A 276 41.77 22.36 -4.57
C LEU A 276 40.66 22.03 -3.54
N PHE A 277 40.21 20.77 -3.54
CA PHE A 277 39.50 20.15 -2.41
C PHE A 277 40.52 19.66 -1.37
N LYS A 278 40.46 20.23 -0.16
CA LYS A 278 41.10 19.66 1.04
C LYS A 278 40.21 18.55 1.61
N SER A 279 40.81 17.37 1.77
CA SER A 279 40.26 16.23 2.49
C SER A 279 40.28 16.51 4.00
N SER A 280 39.12 16.56 4.63
CA SER A 280 38.97 16.50 6.08
C SER A 280 38.48 15.11 6.48
N ARG A 281 39.31 14.37 7.21
CA ARG A 281 38.98 13.11 7.89
C ARG A 281 37.70 13.28 8.72
N LYS A 282 36.67 12.47 8.45
CA LYS A 282 35.50 12.33 9.33
C LYS A 282 35.86 11.41 10.48
N GLU A 283 35.92 12.02 11.66
CA GLU A 283 35.94 11.36 12.96
C GLU A 283 34.61 10.59 13.16
N LYS A 284 34.69 9.36 13.70
CA LYS A 284 33.52 8.52 13.97
C LYS A 284 32.73 9.13 15.13
N ASP A 285 31.72 9.89 14.78
CA ASP A 285 30.74 10.47 15.69
C ASP A 285 29.86 9.35 16.26
N ASN A 286 30.07 9.00 17.52
CA ASN A 286 29.34 7.96 18.24
C ASN A 286 28.06 8.51 18.89
N ARG A 287 27.38 9.44 18.22
CA ARG A 287 26.09 9.99 18.64
C ARG A 287 24.97 8.97 18.40
N PRO A 288 23.97 8.87 19.30
CA PRO A 288 22.75 8.12 19.03
C PRO A 288 22.16 8.59 17.70
N THR A 289 21.85 7.65 16.80
CA THR A 289 21.23 7.97 15.52
C THR A 289 19.91 8.69 15.78
N PRO A 290 19.67 9.88 15.18
CA PRO A 290 18.41 10.57 15.35
C PRO A 290 17.26 9.69 14.86
N PRO A 291 16.05 9.82 15.45
CA PRO A 291 14.89 9.10 14.97
C PRO A 291 14.71 9.27 13.47
N THR A 292 14.73 8.15 12.77
CA THR A 292 14.42 8.12 11.35
C THR A 292 12.93 7.89 11.18
N LEU A 293 12.22 8.90 10.68
CA LEU A 293 10.87 8.74 10.18
C LEU A 293 10.89 7.73 9.02
N ARG A 294 10.23 6.58 9.18
CA ARG A 294 10.21 5.47 8.22
C ARG A 294 8.79 5.10 7.85
N SER A 295 8.62 4.49 6.68
CA SER A 295 7.32 3.95 6.28
C SER A 295 6.90 2.83 7.24
N VAL A 296 5.60 2.66 7.47
CA VAL A 296 5.05 1.49 8.20
C VAL A 296 5.45 0.15 7.59
N ILE A 297 5.77 0.11 6.28
CA ILE A 297 6.25 -1.09 5.59
C ILE A 297 7.78 -1.12 5.42
N HIS A 298 8.54 -0.27 6.13
CA HIS A 298 9.99 -0.36 6.16
C HIS A 298 10.41 -1.69 6.78
N ASP A 299 11.34 -2.41 6.16
CA ASP A 299 11.75 -3.76 6.54
C ASP A 299 10.62 -4.82 6.51
N VAL A 300 9.54 -4.56 5.76
CA VAL A 300 8.42 -5.50 5.59
C VAL A 300 8.36 -6.02 4.15
N GLU A 301 8.25 -7.34 4.00
CA GLU A 301 8.06 -7.97 2.70
C GLU A 301 6.71 -7.59 2.10
N THR A 302 6.67 -7.23 0.81
CA THR A 302 5.42 -6.84 0.14
C THR A 302 5.44 -7.14 -1.35
N THR A 303 4.25 -7.11 -1.94
CA THR A 303 4.04 -6.94 -3.38
C THR A 303 3.17 -5.70 -3.66
N THR A 304 3.09 -5.28 -4.92
CA THR A 304 2.15 -4.28 -5.43
C THR A 304 2.03 -4.47 -6.95
N THR A 305 1.28 -3.61 -7.64
CA THR A 305 1.20 -3.61 -9.10
C THR A 305 2.61 -3.44 -9.70
N PRO A 306 3.13 -4.43 -10.44
CA PRO A 306 4.46 -4.32 -11.04
C PRO A 306 4.53 -3.21 -12.08
N SER A 307 5.69 -2.54 -12.19
CA SER A 307 5.88 -1.44 -13.14
C SER A 307 5.59 -1.84 -14.59
N TRP A 308 5.90 -3.09 -14.97
CA TRP A 308 5.63 -3.59 -16.32
C TRP A 308 4.12 -3.71 -16.60
N MET A 309 3.31 -4.10 -15.61
CA MET A 309 1.84 -4.15 -15.75
C MET A 309 1.27 -2.74 -15.88
N GLU A 310 1.71 -1.81 -15.03
CA GLU A 310 1.27 -0.41 -15.06
C GLU A 310 1.63 0.27 -16.40
N ASN A 311 2.85 0.03 -16.91
CA ASN A 311 3.30 0.54 -18.19
C ASN A 311 2.54 -0.09 -19.36
N LEU A 312 2.34 -1.41 -19.36
CA LEU A 312 1.57 -2.10 -20.39
C LEU A 312 0.13 -1.57 -20.45
N GLY A 313 -0.53 -1.48 -19.30
CA GLY A 313 -1.87 -0.92 -19.20
C GLY A 313 -1.93 0.53 -19.70
N THR A 314 -0.94 1.35 -19.35
CA THR A 314 -0.85 2.75 -19.82
C THR A 314 -0.72 2.84 -21.34
N THR A 315 0.10 1.99 -21.95
CA THR A 315 0.29 1.98 -23.40
C THR A 315 -0.98 1.55 -24.13
N VAL A 316 -1.61 0.44 -23.69
CA VAL A 316 -2.83 -0.09 -24.32
C VAL A 316 -4.01 0.89 -24.18
N SER A 317 -4.14 1.51 -23.01
CA SER A 317 -5.18 2.52 -22.76
C SER A 317 -4.98 3.77 -23.61
N ALA A 318 -3.73 4.25 -23.77
CA ALA A 318 -3.43 5.37 -24.64
C ALA A 318 -3.79 5.09 -26.11
N MET A 319 -3.54 3.87 -26.59
CA MET A 319 -3.95 3.43 -27.94
C MET A 319 -5.48 3.38 -28.11
N SER A 320 -6.21 3.18 -27.01
CA SER A 320 -7.68 3.13 -26.98
C SER A 320 -8.33 4.49 -26.63
N GLY A 321 -7.57 5.58 -26.69
CA GLY A 321 -8.07 6.94 -26.41
C GLY A 321 -8.05 7.38 -24.94
N PHE A 322 -7.67 6.51 -24.00
CA PHE A 322 -7.57 6.81 -22.57
C PHE A 322 -6.12 7.13 -22.19
N LYS A 323 -5.73 8.41 -22.23
CA LYS A 323 -4.35 8.82 -21.88
C LYS A 323 -4.06 8.61 -20.38
N ASN A 324 -2.91 7.99 -20.09
CA ASN A 324 -2.33 7.85 -18.73
C ASN A 324 -3.23 7.19 -17.68
N MET A 325 -4.08 6.26 -18.11
CA MET A 325 -5.14 5.71 -17.26
C MET A 325 -4.67 4.94 -16.03
N PHE A 326 -3.48 4.33 -16.07
CA PHE A 326 -2.97 3.53 -14.95
C PHE A 326 -1.90 4.24 -14.11
N LYS A 327 -1.39 5.38 -14.59
CA LYS A 327 -0.34 6.14 -13.90
C LYS A 327 -0.97 7.10 -12.91
N THR A 328 -0.67 6.89 -11.64
CA THR A 328 -1.03 7.83 -10.57
C THR A 328 0.02 8.92 -10.40
N TYR A 329 1.29 8.57 -10.56
CA TYR A 329 2.44 9.47 -10.43
C TYR A 329 3.38 9.32 -11.63
N THR A 330 4.44 10.12 -11.66
CA THR A 330 5.52 9.99 -12.64
C THR A 330 6.30 8.69 -12.44
N LYS A 331 6.63 8.38 -11.18
CA LYS A 331 7.15 7.07 -10.76
C LYS A 331 6.02 6.04 -10.75
N SER A 332 6.34 4.81 -11.12
CA SER A 332 5.41 3.69 -11.00
C SER A 332 5.09 3.37 -9.53
N THR A 333 4.02 2.61 -9.33
CA THR A 333 3.58 2.15 -8.01
C THR A 333 4.68 1.31 -7.35
N GLN A 334 5.25 0.35 -8.09
CA GLN A 334 6.36 -0.48 -7.61
C GLN A 334 7.60 0.35 -7.23
N GLU A 335 8.03 1.33 -8.03
CA GLU A 335 9.24 2.12 -7.71
C GLU A 335 9.09 2.88 -6.39
N GLN A 336 7.90 3.43 -6.14
CA GLN A 336 7.60 4.14 -4.90
C GLN A 336 7.55 3.19 -3.71
N VAL A 337 6.85 2.06 -3.84
CA VAL A 337 6.80 1.04 -2.79
C VAL A 337 8.19 0.51 -2.46
N VAL A 338 8.99 0.13 -3.46
CA VAL A 338 10.38 -0.36 -3.28
C VAL A 338 11.24 0.67 -2.55
N SER A 339 11.06 1.97 -2.83
CA SER A 339 11.82 3.03 -2.14
C SER A 339 11.47 3.17 -0.65
N ALA A 340 10.31 2.65 -0.22
CA ALA A 340 9.87 2.70 1.16
C ALA A 340 10.31 1.49 2.02
N LEU A 341 10.76 0.39 1.39
CA LEU A 341 11.04 -0.88 2.09
C LEU A 341 12.38 -0.92 2.85
N GLY A 342 13.28 0.03 2.61
CA GLY A 342 14.66 -0.03 3.12
C GLY A 342 15.59 -0.96 2.31
N SER A 343 15.07 -2.08 1.79
CA SER A 343 15.77 -2.98 0.87
C SER A 343 14.89 -3.43 -0.32
N PRO A 344 15.38 -3.35 -1.57
CA PRO A 344 14.67 -3.90 -2.74
C PRO A 344 14.46 -5.42 -2.71
N THR A 345 15.18 -6.16 -1.86
CA THR A 345 15.04 -7.62 -1.74
C THR A 345 13.69 -8.02 -1.13
N LEU A 346 13.08 -7.13 -0.35
CA LEU A 346 11.78 -7.32 0.33
C LEU A 346 10.59 -7.18 -0.63
N TYR A 347 10.81 -6.76 -1.88
CA TYR A 347 9.75 -6.65 -2.87
C TYR A 347 9.60 -7.93 -3.70
N HIS A 348 8.42 -8.54 -3.69
CA HIS A 348 8.13 -9.75 -4.45
C HIS A 348 7.18 -9.46 -5.62
N ALA A 349 7.68 -9.35 -6.85
CA ALA A 349 6.88 -8.98 -8.03
C ALA A 349 5.85 -10.03 -8.48
N GLY A 350 5.94 -11.25 -7.91
CA GLY A 350 5.18 -12.40 -8.37
C GLY A 350 5.68 -12.97 -9.71
N PRO A 351 4.99 -13.97 -10.26
CA PRO A 351 5.33 -14.55 -11.55
C PRO A 351 5.09 -13.54 -12.69
N PRO A 352 5.87 -13.59 -13.78
CA PRO A 352 5.73 -12.68 -14.93
C PRO A 352 4.52 -12.99 -15.82
N ASN A 353 3.62 -13.87 -15.38
CA ASN A 353 2.42 -14.28 -16.09
C ASN A 353 1.16 -13.89 -15.29
N LYS A 354 -0.01 -14.16 -15.86
CA LYS A 354 -1.31 -13.86 -15.23
C LYS A 354 -1.70 -14.84 -14.10
N LYS A 355 -0.81 -15.75 -13.66
CA LYS A 355 -1.13 -16.62 -12.52
C LYS A 355 -1.36 -15.75 -11.28
N PRO A 356 -2.46 -15.97 -10.53
CA PRO A 356 -2.71 -15.24 -9.30
C PRO A 356 -1.54 -15.34 -8.34
N PHE A 357 -1.24 -14.22 -7.68
CA PHE A 357 -0.16 -14.12 -6.73
C PHE A 357 -0.49 -13.13 -5.63
N THR A 358 -0.28 -13.53 -4.39
CA THR A 358 -0.31 -12.67 -3.23
C THR A 358 0.91 -12.97 -2.38
N HIS A 359 1.34 -12.00 -1.58
CA HIS A 359 2.47 -12.16 -0.67
C HIS A 359 2.02 -11.82 0.73
N SER A 360 2.23 -12.73 1.68
CA SER A 360 2.10 -12.38 3.10
C SER A 360 3.47 -12.28 3.77
N ALA A 361 3.64 -11.28 4.62
CA ALA A 361 4.92 -11.00 5.25
C ALA A 361 5.26 -12.07 6.30
N SER A 362 6.54 -12.43 6.35
CA SER A 362 7.10 -13.30 7.39
C SER A 362 7.09 -12.66 8.78
N THR A 363 7.13 -11.33 8.86
CA THR A 363 7.27 -10.54 10.09
C THR A 363 5.96 -9.94 10.62
N HIS A 364 4.94 -9.83 9.78
CA HIS A 364 3.66 -9.18 10.10
C HIS A 364 2.48 -10.03 9.59
N HIS A 365 1.32 -9.91 10.23
CA HIS A 365 0.03 -10.36 9.71
C HIS A 365 -0.44 -9.42 8.60
N TYR A 366 0.36 -9.33 7.54
CA TYR A 366 0.18 -8.43 6.42
C TYR A 366 0.12 -9.25 5.13
N VAL A 367 -0.95 -9.07 4.35
CA VAL A 367 -1.16 -9.68 3.03
C VAL A 367 -1.19 -8.58 1.98
N SER A 368 -0.42 -8.77 0.91
CA SER A 368 -0.34 -7.85 -0.22
C SER A 368 -0.67 -8.56 -1.54
N ALA A 369 -1.30 -7.84 -2.45
CA ALA A 369 -1.70 -8.32 -3.78
C ALA A 369 -1.39 -7.29 -4.86
N ARG A 370 -1.28 -7.72 -6.12
CA ARG A 370 -0.79 -6.85 -7.20
C ARG A 370 -1.90 -6.05 -7.87
N TYR A 371 -3.06 -6.66 -8.14
CA TYR A 371 -4.11 -6.06 -8.98
C TYR A 371 -5.48 -6.78 -8.84
N PRO A 372 -6.61 -6.18 -9.30
CA PRO A 372 -7.98 -6.63 -8.97
C PRO A 372 -8.33 -8.10 -9.24
N PRO A 373 -7.83 -8.78 -10.29
CA PRO A 373 -8.05 -10.21 -10.49
C PRO A 373 -7.53 -11.12 -9.37
N GLU A 374 -6.70 -10.61 -8.45
CA GLU A 374 -6.16 -11.38 -7.32
C GLU A 374 -6.99 -11.19 -6.04
N SER A 375 -8.12 -10.47 -6.10
CA SER A 375 -8.89 -10.07 -4.91
C SER A 375 -9.44 -11.25 -4.12
N THR A 376 -9.95 -12.28 -4.79
CA THR A 376 -10.41 -13.51 -4.14
C THR A 376 -9.28 -14.18 -3.37
N LEU A 377 -8.10 -14.35 -3.98
CA LEU A 377 -6.94 -14.97 -3.33
C LEU A 377 -6.43 -14.12 -2.15
N ALA A 378 -6.42 -12.80 -2.31
CA ALA A 378 -6.04 -11.87 -1.25
C ALA A 378 -6.97 -11.99 -0.04
N ALA A 379 -8.28 -12.06 -0.27
CA ALA A 379 -9.27 -12.21 0.79
C ALA A 379 -9.11 -13.53 1.55
N LEU A 380 -8.92 -14.65 0.83
CA LEU A 380 -8.68 -15.95 1.46
C LEU A 380 -7.43 -15.93 2.36
N HIS A 381 -6.32 -15.36 1.89
CA HIS A 381 -5.11 -15.24 2.71
C HIS A 381 -5.29 -14.29 3.90
N VAL A 382 -6.12 -13.25 3.79
CA VAL A 382 -6.47 -12.38 4.93
C VAL A 382 -7.25 -13.16 5.98
N LEU A 383 -8.22 -13.99 5.58
CA LEU A 383 -8.93 -14.87 6.52
C LEU A 383 -8.00 -15.87 7.21
N GLU A 384 -7.05 -16.44 6.47
CA GLU A 384 -6.02 -17.32 7.05
C GLU A 384 -5.15 -16.58 8.07
N GLU A 385 -4.72 -15.35 7.77
CA GLU A 385 -3.97 -14.54 8.73
C GLU A 385 -4.79 -14.13 9.96
N ILE A 386 -6.10 -13.86 9.82
CA ILE A 386 -6.99 -13.62 10.96
C ILE A 386 -7.05 -14.86 11.86
N SER A 387 -7.20 -16.04 11.25
CA SER A 387 -7.21 -17.31 11.97
C SER A 387 -5.90 -17.52 12.75
N ILE A 388 -4.75 -17.30 12.10
CA ILE A 388 -3.43 -17.40 12.75
C ILE A 388 -3.28 -16.38 13.88
N ALA A 389 -3.60 -15.11 13.63
CA ALA A 389 -3.50 -14.01 14.59
C ALA A 389 -4.31 -14.28 15.87
N ARG A 390 -5.52 -14.84 15.73
CA ARG A 390 -6.37 -15.21 16.87
C ARG A 390 -5.86 -16.42 17.63
N VAL A 391 -5.26 -17.41 16.96
CA VAL A 391 -4.60 -18.53 17.65
C VAL A 391 -3.38 -18.06 18.43
N GLU A 392 -2.55 -17.18 17.85
CA GLU A 392 -1.41 -16.57 18.55
C GLU A 392 -1.86 -15.78 19.78
N TRP A 393 -3.00 -15.09 19.69
CA TRP A 393 -3.63 -14.41 20.82
C TRP A 393 -4.11 -15.38 21.91
N GLY A 394 -4.86 -16.43 21.55
CA GLY A 394 -5.43 -17.39 22.49
C GLY A 394 -4.38 -18.16 23.31
N LYS A 395 -3.19 -18.42 22.72
CA LYS A 395 -2.04 -19.01 23.43
C LYS A 395 -1.42 -18.11 24.50
N SER A 396 -1.77 -16.82 24.53
CA SER A 396 -1.25 -15.86 25.49
C SER A 396 -2.10 -15.74 26.77
N ARG A 397 -3.21 -16.48 26.87
CA ARG A 397 -4.11 -16.52 28.05
C ARG A 397 -3.81 -17.63 29.06
N VAL A 398 -2.72 -18.38 28.88
CA VAL A 398 -2.31 -19.48 29.78
C VAL A 398 -1.17 -19.04 30.69
#